data_AF-A0A7T1ML92-F1
#
_entry.id   AF-A0A7T1ML92-F1
#
_cell.length_a   1.000
_cell.length_b   1.000
_cell.length_c   1.000
_cell.angle_alpha   90.00
_cell.angle_beta   90.00
_cell.angle_gamma   90.00
#
_symmetry.space_group_name_H-M   'P 1'
#
loop_
_entity.id
_entity.type
_entity.pdbx_description
1 polymer ?
#
loop_
_entity_poly.entity_id
_entity_poly.type
_entity_poly.pdbx_seq_one_letter_code
_entity_poly.pdbx_strand_id
1 'polypeptide(L)'
;MEDSALVIDGLIDSGWNADALRNCVDLLIRSFYAPDDGAFHTLFQGRSKYWLGPSLEANAFAVYFIEKLASSSHSEVKESALRYILEQPLSPAGWKGRWFQQQALTNYYVLRALAAVGRELPHLISVLNHMLQSQSAGGCWNKSVISTSLNALSIACLVDILPASVAMPLDPLKAIFKAESWLGSEGGLATHGEPILYYWYETASLFCGIGGRRIFYHCEDIGEIGSAFRQFSLREIALSLSGSR
;
A
#
# COMPACT_ATOMS: atom_id res chain seq x y z
N MET A 1 11.69 2.16 6.43
CA MET A 1 11.71 0.88 5.67
C MET A 1 11.12 1.07 4.27
N GLU A 2 10.03 1.82 4.19
CA GLU A 2 9.16 2.02 3.04
C GLU A 2 9.89 2.59 1.83
N ASP A 3 10.83 3.53 2.01
CA ASP A 3 11.64 4.05 0.89
C ASP A 3 12.51 2.96 0.25
N SER A 4 13.19 2.15 1.08
CA SER A 4 13.95 0.99 0.60
C SER A 4 13.04 -0.02 -0.10
N ALA A 5 11.84 -0.23 0.45
CA ALA A 5 10.84 -1.11 -0.13
C ALA A 5 10.41 -0.65 -1.52
N LEU A 6 10.11 0.64 -1.71
CA LEU A 6 9.73 1.19 -3.02
C LEU A 6 10.84 1.02 -4.08
N VAL A 7 12.11 1.16 -3.68
CA VAL A 7 13.24 0.90 -4.59
C VAL A 7 13.28 -0.57 -4.99
N ILE A 8 13.14 -1.49 -4.04
CA ILE A 8 13.12 -2.93 -4.32
C ILE A 8 11.96 -3.28 -5.25
N ASP A 9 10.77 -2.72 -5.00
CA ASP A 9 9.57 -2.91 -5.82
C ASP A 9 9.81 -2.46 -7.27
N GLY A 10 10.39 -1.27 -7.46
CA GLY A 10 10.74 -0.78 -8.79
C GLY A 10 11.78 -1.63 -9.51
N LEU A 11 12.72 -2.24 -8.79
CA LEU A 11 13.69 -3.18 -9.37
C LEU A 11 13.03 -4.48 -9.81
N ILE A 12 12.13 -5.05 -9.00
CA ILE A 12 11.32 -6.22 -9.37
C ILE A 12 10.54 -5.93 -10.66
N ASP A 13 9.84 -4.81 -10.69
CA ASP A 13 9.04 -4.38 -11.85
C ASP A 13 9.86 -4.14 -13.11
N SER A 14 11.13 -3.75 -12.94
CA SER A 14 12.07 -3.56 -14.05
C SER A 14 12.69 -4.87 -14.55
N GLY A 15 12.26 -6.02 -14.01
CA GLY A 15 12.75 -7.34 -14.41
C GLY A 15 14.13 -7.68 -13.87
N TRP A 16 14.55 -7.05 -12.76
CA TRP A 16 15.81 -7.44 -12.10
C TRP A 16 15.76 -8.89 -11.61
N ASN A 17 16.92 -9.54 -11.61
CA ASN A 17 17.03 -10.93 -11.18
C ASN A 17 16.59 -11.07 -9.70
N ALA A 18 15.57 -11.89 -9.45
CA ALA A 18 15.05 -12.16 -8.13
C ALA A 18 16.12 -12.67 -7.14
N ASP A 19 17.06 -13.48 -7.60
CA ASP A 19 18.17 -14.02 -6.79
C ASP A 19 19.10 -12.90 -6.30
N ALA A 20 19.33 -11.89 -7.14
CA ALA A 20 20.12 -10.72 -6.76
C ALA A 20 19.40 -9.85 -5.71
N LEU A 21 18.06 -9.87 -5.71
CA LEU A 21 17.24 -9.11 -4.78
C LEU A 21 16.96 -9.85 -3.45
N ARG A 22 17.23 -11.16 -3.36
CA ARG A 22 17.01 -11.92 -2.10
C ARG A 22 17.76 -11.31 -0.91
N ASN A 23 19.01 -10.88 -1.12
CA ASN A 23 19.81 -10.23 -0.09
C ASN A 23 19.16 -8.93 0.42
N CYS A 24 18.36 -8.24 -0.39
CA CYS A 24 17.62 -7.06 0.06
C CYS A 24 16.58 -7.43 1.12
N VAL A 25 15.94 -8.61 1.02
CA VAL A 25 14.99 -9.11 2.04
C VAL A 25 15.71 -9.36 3.36
N ASP A 26 16.88 -10.01 3.34
CA ASP A 26 17.69 -10.23 4.54
C ASP A 26 18.07 -8.91 5.23
N LEU A 27 18.44 -7.90 4.42
CA LEU A 27 18.75 -6.56 4.91
C LEU A 27 17.51 -5.90 5.52
N LEU A 28 16.34 -6.00 4.89
CA LEU A 28 15.10 -5.46 5.45
C LEU A 28 14.76 -6.10 6.80
N ILE A 29 14.83 -7.44 6.90
CA ILE A 29 14.58 -8.17 8.14
C ILE A 29 15.55 -7.68 9.22
N ARG A 30 16.86 -7.71 8.95
CA ARG A 30 17.88 -7.31 9.93
C ARG A 30 17.74 -5.84 10.37
N SER A 31 17.31 -4.96 9.47
CA SER A 31 17.26 -3.51 9.72
C SER A 31 15.93 -3.01 10.27
N PHE A 32 14.84 -3.75 10.12
CA PHE A 32 13.49 -3.24 10.43
C PHE A 32 12.59 -4.23 11.16
N TYR A 33 12.91 -5.53 11.25
CA TYR A 33 12.11 -6.48 12.03
C TYR A 33 12.44 -6.39 13.51
N ALA A 34 11.39 -6.25 14.34
CA ALA A 34 11.49 -6.23 15.79
C ALA A 34 10.93 -7.57 16.33
N PRO A 35 11.79 -8.52 16.79
CA PRO A 35 11.32 -9.82 17.24
C PRO A 35 10.33 -9.77 18.40
N ASP A 36 10.52 -8.82 19.33
CA ASP A 36 9.65 -8.64 20.50
C ASP A 36 8.24 -8.17 20.13
N ASP A 37 8.12 -7.40 19.05
CA ASP A 37 6.84 -6.93 18.51
C ASP A 37 6.26 -7.89 17.46
N GLY A 38 7.06 -8.85 16.97
CA GLY A 38 6.69 -9.75 15.89
C GLY A 38 6.38 -9.04 14.57
N ALA A 39 6.92 -7.83 14.36
CA ALA A 39 6.49 -6.94 13.29
C ALA A 39 7.63 -6.05 12.76
N PHE A 40 7.41 -5.47 11.58
CA PHE A 40 8.33 -4.53 10.94
C PHE A 40 8.04 -3.09 11.30
N HIS A 41 9.09 -2.37 11.66
CA HIS A 41 9.06 -0.96 12.02
C HIS A 41 9.49 -0.10 10.83
N THR A 42 8.86 1.07 10.69
CA THR A 42 9.36 2.09 9.75
C THR A 42 10.76 2.54 10.14
N LEU A 43 10.94 2.87 11.42
CA LEU A 43 12.17 3.37 12.03
C LEU A 43 12.25 2.90 13.49
N PHE A 44 13.46 2.54 13.95
CA PHE A 44 13.73 2.25 15.35
C PHE A 44 14.06 3.50 16.19
N GLN A 45 14.51 4.56 15.53
CA GLN A 45 14.85 5.83 16.16
C GLN A 45 14.26 6.96 15.31
N GLY A 46 13.62 7.93 15.97
CA GLY A 46 12.93 9.02 15.28
C GLY A 46 12.81 10.27 16.13
N ARG A 47 12.43 11.38 15.48
CA ARG A 47 12.28 12.70 16.13
C ARG A 47 10.92 12.89 16.83
N SER A 48 10.09 11.85 16.86
CA SER A 48 8.84 11.81 17.63
C SER A 48 8.46 10.36 17.93
N LYS A 49 7.73 10.17 19.03
CA LYS A 49 7.19 8.86 19.42
C LYS A 49 6.28 8.26 18.35
N TYR A 50 5.58 9.06 17.55
CA TYR A 50 4.71 8.50 16.52
C TYR A 50 5.50 7.83 15.37
N TRP A 51 6.82 8.09 15.24
CA TRP A 51 7.65 7.45 14.21
C TRP A 51 8.00 6.01 14.61
N LEU A 52 7.85 5.70 15.89
CA LEU A 52 8.29 4.45 16.48
C LEU A 52 7.20 3.39 16.36
N GLY A 53 7.63 2.14 16.45
CA GLY A 53 6.75 0.99 16.43
C GLY A 53 6.37 0.54 15.01
N PRO A 54 5.65 -0.59 14.93
CA PRO A 54 5.34 -1.22 13.66
C PRO A 54 4.32 -0.41 12.86
N SER A 55 4.41 -0.46 11.53
CA SER A 55 3.42 0.16 10.63
C SER A 55 2.78 -0.89 9.73
N LEU A 56 1.53 -0.66 9.31
CA LEU A 56 0.84 -1.55 8.37
C LEU A 56 1.62 -1.68 7.06
N GLU A 57 2.14 -0.57 6.56
CA GLU A 57 2.81 -0.50 5.27
C GLU A 57 4.15 -1.24 5.29
N ALA A 58 4.94 -1.08 6.36
CA ALA A 58 6.18 -1.83 6.56
C ALA A 58 5.93 -3.34 6.58
N ASN A 59 4.94 -3.79 7.35
CA ASN A 59 4.60 -5.22 7.42
C ASN A 59 4.04 -5.75 6.09
N ALA A 60 3.23 -4.97 5.38
CA ALA A 60 2.71 -5.35 4.06
C ALA A 60 3.84 -5.51 3.03
N PHE A 61 4.78 -4.57 2.98
CA PHE A 61 5.98 -4.69 2.13
C PHE A 61 6.81 -5.92 2.49
N ALA A 62 7.05 -6.18 3.79
CA ALA A 62 7.79 -7.36 4.22
C ALA A 62 7.12 -8.65 3.76
N VAL A 63 5.82 -8.81 4.01
CA VAL A 63 5.07 -10.00 3.61
C VAL A 63 5.16 -10.20 2.10
N TYR A 64 4.93 -9.14 1.33
CA TYR A 64 5.01 -9.18 -0.14
C TYR A 64 6.39 -9.61 -0.64
N PHE A 65 7.48 -8.98 -0.17
CA PHE A 65 8.82 -9.31 -0.65
C PHE A 65 9.33 -10.66 -0.16
N ILE A 66 9.02 -11.05 1.09
CA ILE A 66 9.37 -12.38 1.56
C ILE A 66 8.66 -13.42 0.70
N GLU A 67 7.37 -13.25 0.44
CA GLU A 67 6.62 -14.19 -0.41
C GLU A 67 7.18 -14.26 -1.84
N LYS A 68 7.50 -13.10 -2.44
CA LYS A 68 7.98 -13.04 -3.83
C LYS A 68 9.42 -13.50 -4.02
N LEU A 69 10.31 -13.26 -3.05
CA LEU A 69 11.76 -13.45 -3.23
C LEU A 69 12.36 -14.52 -2.33
N ALA A 70 11.77 -14.81 -1.16
CA ALA A 70 12.42 -15.62 -0.13
C ALA A 70 11.44 -16.47 0.70
N SER A 71 10.37 -16.98 0.09
CA SER A 71 9.21 -17.56 0.80
C SER A 71 9.57 -18.73 1.73
N SER A 72 10.55 -19.55 1.32
CA SER A 72 11.00 -20.72 2.10
C SER A 72 11.96 -20.36 3.23
N SER A 73 12.76 -19.31 3.10
CA SER A 73 13.83 -18.98 4.04
C SER A 73 13.36 -18.17 5.25
N HIS A 74 12.27 -17.41 5.09
CA HIS A 74 11.79 -16.46 6.10
C HIS A 74 10.29 -16.62 6.43
N SER A 75 9.79 -17.85 6.36
CA SER A 75 8.37 -18.15 6.57
C SER A 75 7.87 -17.70 7.95
N GLU A 76 8.62 -17.93 9.03
CA GLU A 76 8.23 -17.52 10.39
C GLU A 76 8.11 -15.99 10.54
N VAL A 77 9.04 -15.24 9.95
CA VAL A 77 9.03 -13.78 9.94
C VAL A 77 7.85 -13.25 9.11
N LYS A 78 7.59 -13.87 7.95
CA LYS A 78 6.42 -13.56 7.12
C LYS A 78 5.12 -13.79 7.87
N GLU A 79 4.96 -14.94 8.52
CA GLU A 79 3.74 -15.26 9.27
C GLU A 79 3.53 -14.32 10.46
N SER A 80 4.60 -13.86 11.10
CA SER A 80 4.52 -12.88 12.20
C SER A 80 4.06 -11.51 11.69
N ALA A 81 4.66 -11.01 10.59
CA ALA A 81 4.24 -9.77 9.94
C ALA A 81 2.80 -9.86 9.38
N LEU A 82 2.41 -11.00 8.83
CA LEU A 82 1.05 -11.24 8.36
C LEU A 82 0.05 -11.22 9.52
N ARG A 83 0.37 -11.86 10.65
CA ARG A 83 -0.45 -11.81 11.86
C ARG A 83 -0.67 -10.38 12.32
N TYR A 84 0.40 -9.58 12.35
CA TYR A 84 0.30 -8.16 12.70
C TYR A 84 -0.72 -7.42 11.82
N ILE A 85 -0.68 -7.63 10.49
CA ILE A 85 -1.64 -7.01 9.53
C ILE A 85 -3.08 -7.44 9.85
N LEU A 86 -3.30 -8.75 10.07
CA LEU A 86 -4.63 -9.33 10.30
C LEU A 86 -5.26 -8.88 11.62
N GLU A 87 -4.45 -8.51 12.61
CA GLU A 87 -4.90 -8.00 13.90
C GLU A 87 -5.23 -6.50 13.87
N GLN A 88 -4.87 -5.79 12.80
CA GLN A 88 -5.17 -4.36 12.72
C GLN A 88 -6.66 -4.09 12.48
N PRO A 89 -7.23 -3.02 13.07
CA PRO A 89 -8.61 -2.65 12.84
C PRO A 89 -8.92 -2.43 11.36
N LEU A 90 -9.92 -3.15 10.86
CA LEU A 90 -10.44 -3.02 9.51
C LEU A 90 -11.79 -2.32 9.52
N SER A 91 -11.96 -1.33 8.64
CA SER A 91 -13.23 -0.66 8.38
C SER A 91 -13.74 -0.99 6.97
N PRO A 92 -14.99 -0.66 6.61
CA PRO A 92 -15.46 -0.77 5.22
C PRO A 92 -14.61 0.04 4.23
N ALA A 93 -13.98 1.14 4.66
CA ALA A 93 -13.06 1.90 3.81
C ALA A 93 -11.68 1.23 3.66
N GLY A 94 -11.43 0.14 4.39
CA GLY A 94 -10.14 -0.55 4.50
C GLY A 94 -9.39 -0.21 5.78
N TRP A 95 -8.07 -0.16 5.70
CA TRP A 95 -7.17 0.13 6.82
C TRP A 95 -6.72 1.58 6.84
N LYS A 96 -6.61 2.14 8.05
CA LYS A 96 -6.04 3.47 8.23
C LYS A 96 -4.51 3.37 8.38
N GLY A 97 -3.78 3.95 7.45
CA GLY A 97 -2.32 4.07 7.52
C GLY A 97 -1.84 5.03 8.60
N ARG A 98 -0.56 4.90 8.95
CA ARG A 98 0.12 5.87 9.81
C ARG A 98 0.62 7.07 9.01
N TRP A 99 1.16 6.79 7.82
CA TRP A 99 1.94 7.73 7.03
C TRP A 99 1.09 8.46 6.00
N PHE A 100 0.26 7.70 5.31
CA PHE A 100 -0.48 8.20 4.16
C PHE A 100 -1.82 8.78 4.57
N GLN A 101 -2.12 9.98 4.08
CA GLN A 101 -3.47 10.53 4.24
C GLN A 101 -4.47 9.76 3.40
N GLN A 102 -4.07 9.41 2.17
CA GLN A 102 -4.91 8.65 1.25
C GLN A 102 -4.93 7.18 1.66
N GLN A 103 -6.10 6.72 2.13
CA GLN A 103 -6.32 5.34 2.57
C GLN A 103 -6.04 4.30 1.46
N ALA A 104 -6.17 4.71 0.20
CA ALA A 104 -5.92 3.86 -0.96
C ALA A 104 -4.48 3.31 -1.01
N LEU A 105 -3.47 4.06 -0.53
CA LEU A 105 -2.08 3.60 -0.46
C LEU A 105 -1.93 2.42 0.50
N THR A 106 -2.38 2.59 1.75
CA THR A 106 -2.32 1.54 2.76
C THR A 106 -3.13 0.32 2.33
N ASN A 107 -4.33 0.53 1.79
CA ASN A 107 -5.17 -0.55 1.27
C ASN A 107 -4.46 -1.34 0.17
N TYR A 108 -3.88 -0.66 -0.82
CA TYR A 108 -3.20 -1.34 -1.91
C TYR A 108 -2.05 -2.22 -1.41
N TYR A 109 -1.16 -1.68 -0.57
CA TYR A 109 -0.02 -2.47 -0.07
C TYR A 109 -0.48 -3.68 0.74
N VAL A 110 -1.46 -3.50 1.63
CA VAL A 110 -2.00 -4.59 2.45
C VAL A 110 -2.67 -5.65 1.57
N LEU A 111 -3.54 -5.24 0.64
CA LEU A 111 -4.25 -6.17 -0.25
C LEU A 111 -3.30 -6.90 -1.20
N ARG A 112 -2.25 -6.22 -1.68
CA ARG A 112 -1.19 -6.85 -2.48
C ARG A 112 -0.43 -7.91 -1.69
N ALA A 113 -0.12 -7.63 -0.42
CA ALA A 113 0.52 -8.61 0.46
C ALA A 113 -0.37 -9.83 0.70
N LEU A 114 -1.66 -9.62 0.99
CA LEU A 114 -2.65 -10.69 1.17
C LEU A 114 -2.86 -11.51 -0.10
N ALA A 115 -2.87 -10.87 -1.26
CA ALA A 115 -2.94 -11.53 -2.56
C ALA A 115 -1.70 -12.37 -2.86
N ALA A 116 -0.51 -11.87 -2.55
CA ALA A 116 0.72 -12.64 -2.75
C ALA A 116 0.73 -13.97 -1.97
N VAL A 117 0.17 -13.98 -0.75
CA VAL A 117 0.10 -15.19 0.08
C VAL A 117 -1.18 -16.02 -0.13
N GLY A 118 -2.08 -15.60 -1.03
CA GLY A 118 -3.35 -16.30 -1.31
C GLY A 118 -4.28 -16.40 -0.10
N ARG A 119 -4.27 -15.41 0.81
CA ARG A 119 -5.08 -15.46 2.03
C ARG A 119 -6.49 -14.93 1.78
N GLU A 120 -7.45 -15.83 1.71
CA GLU A 120 -8.87 -15.46 1.63
C GLU A 120 -9.38 -14.92 2.97
N LEU A 121 -10.05 -13.77 2.92
CA LEU A 121 -10.63 -13.11 4.09
C LEU A 121 -12.04 -12.62 3.74
N PRO A 122 -13.11 -13.33 4.14
CA PRO A 122 -14.48 -12.99 3.74
C PRO A 122 -14.91 -11.57 4.11
N HIS A 123 -14.35 -10.98 5.17
CA HIS A 123 -14.65 -9.62 5.57
C HIS A 123 -14.17 -8.55 4.57
N LEU A 124 -13.25 -8.88 3.65
CA LEU A 124 -12.81 -8.00 2.57
C LEU A 124 -13.89 -7.72 1.52
N ILE A 125 -14.97 -8.52 1.50
CA ILE A 125 -16.16 -8.22 0.68
C ILE A 125 -16.73 -6.84 1.03
N SER A 126 -16.67 -6.43 2.30
CA SER A 126 -17.14 -5.10 2.73
C SER A 126 -16.26 -3.98 2.16
N VAL A 127 -14.93 -4.20 2.09
CA VAL A 127 -13.96 -3.27 1.50
C VAL A 127 -14.18 -3.14 0.00
N LEU A 128 -14.32 -4.28 -0.70
CA LEU A 128 -14.62 -4.29 -2.13
C LEU A 128 -15.92 -3.53 -2.42
N ASN A 129 -17.00 -3.85 -1.70
CA ASN A 129 -18.28 -3.16 -1.88
C ASN A 129 -18.17 -1.65 -1.67
N HIS A 130 -17.45 -1.21 -0.64
CA HIS A 130 -17.23 0.22 -0.41
C HIS A 130 -16.43 0.88 -1.54
N MET A 131 -15.37 0.24 -2.02
CA MET A 131 -14.59 0.74 -3.17
C MET A 131 -15.47 0.88 -4.42
N LEU A 132 -16.30 -0.12 -4.72
CA LEU A 132 -17.18 -0.10 -5.89
C LEU A 132 -18.29 0.97 -5.77
N GLN A 133 -18.88 1.14 -4.58
CA GLN A 133 -19.93 2.12 -4.32
C GLN A 133 -19.41 3.57 -4.29
N SER A 134 -18.15 3.78 -3.90
CA SER A 134 -17.53 5.10 -3.85
C SER A 134 -16.96 5.56 -5.20
N GLN A 135 -16.91 4.69 -6.21
CA GLN A 135 -16.49 5.07 -7.56
C GLN A 135 -17.51 6.04 -8.16
N SER A 136 -17.04 7.17 -8.68
CA SER A 136 -17.91 8.10 -9.41
C SER A 136 -18.44 7.47 -10.70
N ALA A 137 -19.51 8.06 -11.26
CA ALA A 137 -20.06 7.61 -12.54
C ALA A 137 -19.01 7.63 -13.68
N GLY A 138 -18.06 8.57 -13.62
CA GLY A 138 -16.96 8.72 -14.57
C GLY A 138 -15.74 7.82 -14.32
N GLY A 139 -15.77 6.95 -13.30
CA GLY A 139 -14.74 5.94 -13.07
C GLY A 139 -13.63 6.31 -12.09
N CYS A 140 -13.58 7.55 -11.60
CA CYS A 140 -12.56 7.98 -10.65
C CYS A 140 -13.03 7.93 -9.19
N TRP A 141 -12.06 7.96 -8.27
CA TRP A 141 -12.27 8.20 -6.85
C TRP A 141 -11.74 9.57 -6.47
N ASN A 142 -12.63 10.42 -5.93
CA ASN A 142 -12.32 11.77 -5.45
C ASN A 142 -11.60 12.68 -6.47
N LYS A 143 -11.69 12.38 -7.77
CA LYS A 143 -10.90 13.03 -8.84
C LYS A 143 -9.38 13.01 -8.58
N SER A 144 -8.90 12.05 -7.80
CA SER A 144 -7.47 11.86 -7.51
C SER A 144 -6.93 10.77 -8.41
N VAL A 145 -5.81 11.06 -9.06
CA VAL A 145 -5.05 10.11 -9.89
C VAL A 145 -4.51 8.99 -9.01
N ILE A 146 -3.99 9.31 -7.83
CA ILE A 146 -3.41 8.34 -6.90
C ILE A 146 -4.47 7.41 -6.34
N SER A 147 -5.56 7.97 -5.80
CA SER A 147 -6.68 7.18 -5.29
C SER A 147 -7.31 6.31 -6.37
N THR A 148 -7.45 6.83 -7.60
CA THR A 148 -8.04 6.06 -8.70
C THR A 148 -7.14 4.91 -9.15
N SER A 149 -5.84 5.16 -9.29
CA SER A 149 -4.84 4.15 -9.66
C SER A 149 -4.79 3.02 -8.63
N LEU A 150 -4.70 3.38 -7.34
CA LEU A 150 -4.53 2.43 -6.25
C LEU A 150 -5.81 1.66 -5.91
N ASN A 151 -6.98 2.28 -6.03
CA ASN A 151 -8.24 1.55 -5.86
C ASN A 151 -8.47 0.55 -7.00
N ALA A 152 -8.13 0.90 -8.25
CA ALA A 152 -8.22 -0.05 -9.36
C ALA A 152 -7.31 -1.26 -9.14
N LEU A 153 -6.07 -1.03 -8.72
CA LEU A 153 -5.13 -2.10 -8.36
C LEU A 153 -5.60 -2.92 -7.16
N SER A 154 -6.15 -2.27 -6.13
CA SER A 154 -6.71 -2.93 -4.95
C SER A 154 -7.88 -3.84 -5.31
N ILE A 155 -8.77 -3.39 -6.20
CA ILE A 155 -9.88 -4.19 -6.70
C ILE A 155 -9.36 -5.41 -7.45
N ALA A 156 -8.29 -5.27 -8.25
CA ALA A 156 -7.67 -6.41 -8.92
C ALA A 156 -7.13 -7.44 -7.91
N CYS A 157 -6.40 -6.99 -6.88
CA CYS A 157 -5.96 -7.88 -5.80
C CYS A 157 -7.12 -8.57 -5.07
N LEU A 158 -8.23 -7.87 -4.85
CA LEU A 158 -9.43 -8.42 -4.21
C LEU A 158 -10.12 -9.48 -5.06
N VAL A 159 -10.19 -9.28 -6.37
CA VAL A 159 -10.74 -10.28 -7.31
C VAL A 159 -9.91 -11.57 -7.28
N ASP A 160 -8.60 -11.47 -7.11
CA ASP A 160 -7.70 -12.63 -7.06
C ASP A 160 -7.85 -13.47 -5.77
N ILE A 161 -8.24 -12.85 -4.64
CA ILE A 161 -8.32 -13.52 -3.32
C ILE A 161 -9.74 -13.81 -2.83
N LEU A 162 -10.76 -13.23 -3.45
CA LEU A 162 -12.13 -13.49 -3.04
C LEU A 162 -12.68 -14.72 -3.78
N PRO A 163 -13.46 -15.58 -3.10
CA PRO A 163 -14.05 -16.73 -3.76
C PRO A 163 -14.95 -16.30 -4.93
N ALA A 164 -14.80 -16.96 -6.09
CA ALA A 164 -15.60 -16.69 -7.28
C ALA A 164 -17.13 -16.91 -7.07
N SER A 165 -17.50 -17.63 -6.00
CA SER A 165 -18.89 -17.89 -5.62
C SER A 165 -19.58 -16.69 -4.94
N VAL A 166 -18.85 -15.64 -4.58
CA VAL A 166 -19.42 -14.44 -3.96
C VAL A 166 -20.20 -13.64 -4.98
N ALA A 167 -21.53 -13.61 -4.85
CA ALA A 167 -22.38 -12.75 -5.65
C ALA A 167 -22.17 -11.29 -5.26
N MET A 168 -21.68 -10.48 -6.20
CA MET A 168 -21.44 -9.05 -5.99
C MET A 168 -22.53 -8.21 -6.66
N PRO A 169 -23.04 -7.15 -5.99
CA PRO A 169 -24.05 -6.27 -6.57
C PRO A 169 -23.48 -5.37 -7.68
N LEU A 170 -22.17 -5.14 -7.66
CA LEU A 170 -21.43 -4.34 -8.64
C LEU A 170 -20.29 -5.19 -9.20
N ASP A 171 -20.04 -5.06 -10.50
CA ASP A 171 -19.01 -5.81 -11.22
C ASP A 171 -17.62 -5.17 -11.01
N PRO A 172 -16.67 -5.87 -10.34
CA PRO A 172 -15.32 -5.37 -10.12
C PRO A 172 -14.54 -5.09 -11.41
N LEU A 173 -14.70 -5.93 -12.44
CA LEU A 173 -13.99 -5.77 -13.71
C LEU A 173 -14.48 -4.50 -14.42
N LYS A 174 -15.79 -4.27 -14.43
CA LYS A 174 -16.37 -3.03 -14.95
C LYS A 174 -15.85 -1.79 -14.23
N ALA A 175 -15.65 -1.86 -12.92
CA ALA A 175 -15.08 -0.75 -12.16
C ALA A 175 -13.62 -0.49 -12.55
N ILE A 176 -12.81 -1.54 -12.73
CA ILE A 176 -11.41 -1.42 -13.21
C ILE A 176 -11.38 -0.76 -14.61
N PHE A 177 -12.21 -1.21 -15.55
CA PHE A 177 -12.28 -0.62 -16.90
C PHE A 177 -12.67 0.87 -16.89
N LYS A 178 -13.61 1.25 -16.02
CA LYS A 178 -13.97 2.67 -15.86
C LYS A 178 -12.80 3.49 -15.31
N ALA A 179 -12.05 2.93 -14.35
CA ALA A 179 -10.88 3.58 -13.79
C ALA A 179 -9.78 3.75 -14.85
N GLU A 180 -9.49 2.70 -15.62
CA GLU A 180 -8.56 2.73 -16.75
C GLU A 180 -8.94 3.81 -17.77
N SER A 181 -10.21 3.84 -18.18
CA SER A 181 -10.71 4.85 -19.12
C SER A 181 -10.54 6.28 -18.60
N TRP A 182 -10.79 6.50 -17.30
CA TRP A 182 -10.60 7.81 -16.69
C TRP A 182 -9.11 8.18 -16.60
N LEU A 183 -8.26 7.26 -16.16
CA LEU A 183 -6.81 7.44 -16.09
C LEU A 183 -6.20 7.71 -17.47
N GLY A 184 -6.76 7.13 -18.53
CA GLY A 184 -6.37 7.38 -19.93
C GLY A 184 -6.83 8.73 -20.50
N SER A 185 -7.72 9.45 -19.81
CA SER A 185 -8.26 10.75 -20.25
C SER A 185 -7.45 11.94 -19.74
N GLU A 186 -7.80 13.16 -20.17
CA GLU A 186 -7.24 14.41 -19.63
C GLU A 186 -7.45 14.54 -18.11
N GLY A 187 -8.58 14.04 -17.59
CA GLY A 187 -8.85 14.05 -16.15
C GLY A 187 -7.90 13.16 -15.35
N GLY A 188 -7.29 12.17 -16.00
CA GLY A 188 -6.30 11.29 -15.41
C GLY A 188 -4.88 11.85 -15.41
N LEU A 189 -4.64 13.05 -15.96
CA LEU A 189 -3.33 13.69 -15.91
C LEU A 189 -3.08 14.28 -14.52
N ALA A 190 -1.90 14.03 -13.94
CA ALA A 190 -1.53 14.55 -12.62
C ALA A 190 -1.10 16.03 -12.72
N THR A 191 -2.07 16.93 -12.97
CA THR A 191 -1.83 18.37 -13.19
C THR A 191 -1.87 19.20 -11.91
N HIS A 192 -2.26 18.59 -10.79
CA HIS A 192 -2.40 19.26 -9.49
C HIS A 192 -1.71 18.47 -8.41
N GLY A 193 -1.28 19.17 -7.36
CA GLY A 193 -0.70 18.50 -6.23
C GLY A 193 -1.73 17.71 -5.44
N GLU A 194 -1.39 16.48 -5.09
CA GLU A 194 -2.21 15.61 -4.26
C GLU A 194 -1.52 15.36 -2.94
N PRO A 195 -2.23 15.40 -1.81
CA PRO A 195 -1.58 15.16 -0.53
C PRO A 195 -1.20 13.68 -0.40
N ILE A 196 0.02 13.43 0.08
CA ILE A 196 0.61 12.08 0.17
C ILE A 196 0.84 11.70 1.62
N LEU A 197 1.64 12.51 2.30
CA LEU A 197 2.27 12.14 3.56
C LEU A 197 2.04 13.24 4.59
N TYR A 198 1.54 12.84 5.76
CA TYR A 198 1.44 13.71 6.93
C TYR A 198 2.29 13.17 8.05
N TYR A 199 3.09 14.07 8.62
CA TYR A 199 4.08 13.66 9.59
C TYR A 199 4.40 14.88 10.47
N TRP A 200 4.77 14.69 11.73
CA TRP A 200 5.21 15.77 12.60
C TRP A 200 6.57 15.48 13.22
N TYR A 201 7.13 16.40 14.00
CA TYR A 201 8.14 16.04 14.99
C TYR A 201 8.00 16.92 16.23
N GLU A 202 8.61 16.46 17.31
CA GLU A 202 8.64 17.19 18.58
C GLU A 202 10.01 17.85 18.72
N THR A 203 10.06 19.17 18.80
CA THR A 203 11.32 19.88 19.04
C THR A 203 11.75 19.66 20.49
N ALA A 204 13.03 19.39 20.73
CA ALA A 204 13.56 19.41 22.09
C ALA A 204 13.31 20.79 22.74
N SER A 205 12.83 20.79 23.98
CA SER A 205 12.70 22.02 24.78
C SER A 205 14.10 22.53 25.08
N LEU A 206 14.60 23.48 24.28
CA LEU A 206 15.94 24.04 24.49
C LEU A 206 15.98 24.95 25.72
N PHE A 207 14.83 25.47 26.18
CA PHE A 207 14.73 26.35 27.34
C PHE A 207 13.36 26.20 28.04
N CYS A 208 13.40 25.93 29.35
CA CYS A 208 12.35 26.24 30.33
C CYS A 208 11.09 25.34 30.43
N GLY A 209 11.21 24.00 30.35
CA GLY A 209 10.16 23.10 30.89
C GLY A 209 8.78 23.14 30.22
N ILE A 210 8.59 23.97 29.20
CA ILE A 210 7.43 23.93 28.32
C ILE A 210 7.65 22.76 27.36
N GLY A 211 6.65 21.87 27.26
CA GLY A 211 6.69 20.73 26.34
C GLY A 211 7.09 21.16 24.94
N GLY A 212 7.87 20.30 24.26
CA GLY A 212 8.38 20.57 22.91
C GLY A 212 7.27 20.99 21.95
N ARG A 213 7.57 21.93 21.03
CA ARG A 213 6.63 22.30 19.96
C ARG A 213 6.46 21.12 18.99
N ARG A 214 5.23 20.88 18.56
CA ARG A 214 4.93 19.97 17.46
C ARG A 214 4.93 20.75 16.15
N ILE A 215 5.77 20.32 15.21
CA ILE A 215 5.82 20.89 13.87
C ILE A 215 5.20 19.87 12.92
N PHE A 216 4.11 20.23 12.28
CA PHE A 216 3.37 19.39 11.34
C PHE A 216 3.79 19.68 9.90
N TYR A 217 4.02 18.62 9.13
CA TYR A 217 4.36 18.66 7.72
C TYR A 217 3.22 18.07 6.90
N HIS A 218 2.81 18.86 5.91
CA HIS A 218 1.89 18.49 4.86
C HIS A 218 2.71 18.32 3.59
N CYS A 219 2.89 17.09 3.13
CA CYS A 219 3.60 16.83 1.88
C CYS A 219 2.61 16.52 0.76
N GLU A 220 2.63 17.39 -0.26
CA GLU A 220 1.89 17.22 -1.49
C GLU A 220 2.83 16.67 -2.57
N ASP A 221 2.32 15.74 -3.38
CA ASP A 221 2.90 15.38 -4.65
C ASP A 221 2.85 16.60 -5.58
N ILE A 222 3.84 16.77 -6.44
CA ILE A 222 3.85 17.81 -7.48
C ILE A 222 3.36 17.29 -8.84
N GLY A 223 2.86 16.06 -8.88
CA GLY A 223 2.35 15.34 -10.06
C GLY A 223 3.21 14.16 -10.48
N GLU A 224 4.39 13.97 -9.87
CA GLU A 224 5.34 12.91 -10.22
C GLU A 224 4.89 11.55 -9.67
N ILE A 225 4.47 11.51 -8.40
CA ILE A 225 3.99 10.29 -7.75
C ILE A 225 2.66 9.86 -8.38
N GLY A 226 1.75 10.81 -8.63
CA GLY A 226 0.51 10.59 -9.35
C GLY A 226 0.74 10.04 -10.75
N SER A 227 1.67 10.62 -11.51
CA SER A 227 2.03 10.14 -12.84
C SER A 227 2.62 8.73 -12.81
N ALA A 228 3.48 8.43 -11.83
CA ALA A 228 4.07 7.09 -11.67
C ALA A 228 2.99 6.04 -11.37
N PHE A 229 2.10 6.30 -10.39
CA PHE A 229 1.02 5.36 -10.06
C PHE A 229 0.02 5.18 -11.20
N ARG A 230 -0.27 6.25 -11.97
CA ARG A 230 -1.09 6.15 -13.17
C ARG A 230 -0.48 5.21 -14.20
N GLN A 231 0.79 5.41 -14.55
CA GLN A 231 1.49 4.58 -15.53
C GLN A 231 1.54 3.13 -15.07
N PHE A 232 1.88 2.92 -13.80
CA PHE A 232 1.90 1.60 -13.18
C PHE A 232 0.52 0.93 -13.25
N SER A 233 -0.54 1.60 -12.80
CA SER A 233 -1.91 1.06 -12.81
C SER A 233 -2.38 0.68 -14.21
N LEU A 234 -2.19 1.55 -15.20
CA LEU A 234 -2.57 1.27 -16.60
C LEU A 234 -1.83 0.03 -17.14
N ARG A 235 -0.53 -0.10 -16.85
CA ARG A 235 0.26 -1.28 -17.25
C ARG A 235 -0.28 -2.55 -16.61
N GLU A 236 -0.46 -2.56 -15.29
CA GLU A 236 -0.90 -3.74 -14.55
C GLU A 236 -2.33 -4.17 -14.95
N ILE A 237 -3.24 -3.23 -15.20
CA ILE A 237 -4.58 -3.52 -15.70
C ILE A 237 -4.50 -4.22 -17.05
N ALA A 238 -3.73 -3.67 -18.00
CA ALA A 238 -3.55 -4.27 -19.31
C ALA A 238 -2.98 -5.70 -19.23
N LEU A 239 -1.97 -5.93 -18.37
CA LEU A 239 -1.40 -7.27 -18.15
C LEU A 239 -2.43 -8.25 -17.59
N SER A 240 -3.21 -7.82 -16.60
CA SER A 240 -4.24 -8.64 -15.96
C SER A 240 -5.32 -9.08 -16.95
N LEU A 241 -5.74 -8.17 -17.83
CA LEU A 241 -6.76 -8.45 -18.85
C LEU A 241 -6.26 -9.35 -19.97
N SER A 242 -4.96 -9.30 -20.26
CA SER A 242 -4.33 -10.17 -21.26
C SER A 242 -4.06 -11.60 -20.77
N GLY A 243 -4.28 -11.88 -19.47
CA GLY A 243 -3.95 -13.17 -18.85
C GLY A 243 -2.44 -13.46 -18.77
N SER A 244 -1.59 -12.44 -18.85
CA SER A 244 -0.12 -12.57 -18.96
C SER A 244 0.65 -12.25 -17.66
N ARG A 245 0.09 -12.58 -16.49
CA ARG A 245 0.75 -12.38 -15.20
C ARG A 245 1.72 -13.50 -14.83
#